data_AF-A0A661DXE0-F1
#
_entry.id   AF-A0A661DXE0-F1
#
_cell.length_a   1.000
_cell.length_b   1.000
_cell.length_c   1.000
_cell.angle_alpha   90.00
_cell.angle_beta   90.00
_cell.angle_gamma   90.00
#
_symmetry.space_group_name_H-M   'P 1'
#
loop_
_entity.id
_entity.type
_entity.pdbx_description
1 polymer ?
#
loop_
_entity_poly.entity_id
_entity_poly.type
_entity_poly.pdbx_seq_one_letter_code
_entity_poly.pdbx_strand_id
1 'polypeptide(L)' 'PGIRPVGSAAGDQHRIMTPVDALNAGADYLVIGRPVTQASDPLKVMCEISDSIDKWLAK' A
#
# COMPACT_ATOMS: atom_id res chain seq x y z
N PRO A 1 -2.84 0.74 -11.45
CA PRO A 1 -3.58 1.69 -10.57
C PRO A 1 -4.34 0.95 -9.46
N GLY A 2 -3.89 1.06 -8.20
CA GLY A 2 -4.59 0.49 -7.03
C GLY A 2 -3.70 -0.29 -6.05
N ILE A 3 -2.73 0.37 -5.43
CA ILE A 3 -1.93 -0.23 -4.34
C ILE A 3 -2.50 0.24 -3.01
N ARG A 4 -2.79 -0.68 -2.08
CA ARG A 4 -3.35 -0.36 -0.76
C ARG A 4 -2.66 -1.15 0.36
N PRO A 5 -2.36 -0.53 1.51
CA PRO A 5 -1.90 -1.25 2.69
C PRO A 5 -2.94 -2.25 3.20
N VAL A 6 -2.43 -3.30 3.85
CA VAL A 6 -3.22 -4.41 4.41
C VAL A 6 -4.24 -3.87 5.42
N GLY A 7 -5.52 -4.25 5.28
CA GLY A 7 -6.59 -3.87 6.22
C GLY A 7 -7.51 -2.72 5.76
N SER A 8 -7.27 -2.10 4.59
CA SER A 8 -8.15 -1.07 4.05
C SER A 8 -9.47 -1.62 3.47
N ALA A 9 -10.60 -0.95 3.70
CA ALA A 9 -11.91 -1.34 3.16
C ALA A 9 -11.94 -1.37 1.62
N ALA A 10 -12.56 -2.41 1.05
CA ALA A 10 -12.47 -2.74 -0.37
C ALA A 10 -13.18 -1.75 -1.32
N GLY A 11 -14.35 -1.23 -0.94
CA GLY A 11 -15.15 -0.37 -1.81
C GLY A 11 -15.40 -0.96 -3.21
N ASP A 12 -15.38 -0.10 -4.22
CA ASP A 12 -15.74 -0.29 -5.63
C ASP A 12 -14.55 -0.64 -6.56
N GLN A 13 -13.39 -1.03 -6.03
CA GLN A 13 -12.21 -1.40 -6.84
C GLN A 13 -12.01 -2.91 -6.98
N HIS A 14 -11.91 -3.39 -8.23
CA HIS A 14 -11.86 -4.81 -8.60
C HIS A 14 -10.47 -5.48 -8.47
N ARG A 15 -9.40 -4.72 -8.24
CA ARG A 15 -8.05 -5.27 -7.97
C ARG A 15 -7.40 -4.46 -6.85
N ILE A 16 -7.19 -5.09 -5.70
CA ILE A 16 -6.48 -4.53 -4.56
C ILE A 16 -5.19 -5.33 -4.45
N MET A 17 -4.05 -4.65 -4.52
CA MET A 17 -2.72 -5.23 -4.40
C MET A 17 -2.01 -4.55 -3.23
N THR A 18 -1.27 -5.30 -2.42
CA THR A 18 -0.47 -4.70 -1.35
C THR A 18 0.78 -4.03 -1.92
N PRO A 19 1.43 -3.09 -1.20
CA PRO A 19 2.72 -2.54 -1.62
C PRO A 19 3.74 -3.63 -1.94
N VAL A 20 3.82 -4.65 -1.09
CA VAL A 20 4.75 -5.79 -1.23
C VAL A 20 4.41 -6.64 -2.46
N ASP A 21 3.13 -6.90 -2.73
CA ASP A 21 2.73 -7.65 -3.93
C ASP A 21 3.07 -6.89 -5.21
N ALA A 22 2.95 -5.57 -5.20
CA ALA A 22 3.34 -4.73 -6.34
C ALA A 22 4.85 -4.76 -6.57
N LEU A 23 5.65 -4.71 -5.49
CA LEU A 23 7.11 -4.86 -5.58
C LEU A 23 7.49 -6.25 -6.11
N ASN A 24 6.87 -7.32 -5.62
CA ASN A 24 7.08 -8.69 -6.13
C ASN A 24 6.66 -8.86 -7.60
N ALA A 25 5.68 -8.07 -8.06
CA ALA A 25 5.27 -8.03 -9.46
C ALA A 25 6.23 -7.20 -10.35
N GLY A 26 7.30 -6.63 -9.77
CA GLY A 26 8.31 -5.85 -10.48
C GLY A 26 7.96 -4.37 -10.64
N ALA A 27 7.14 -3.81 -9.76
CA ALA A 27 6.84 -2.37 -9.80
C ALA A 27 8.02 -1.54 -9.28
N ASP A 28 8.49 -0.58 -10.09
CA ASP A 28 9.51 0.39 -9.68
C ASP A 28 8.92 1.59 -8.91
N TYR A 29 7.62 1.84 -9.08
CA TYR A 29 6.94 2.99 -8.48
C TYR A 29 5.54 2.64 -7.98
N LEU A 30 5.24 3.06 -6.75
CA LEU A 30 3.97 2.79 -6.09
C LEU A 30 3.13 4.08 -5.99
N VAL A 31 1.92 4.05 -6.54
CA VAL A 31 0.94 5.15 -6.41
C VAL A 31 -0.16 4.74 -5.42
N ILE A 32 -0.14 5.35 -4.23
CA ILE A 32 -1.06 5.04 -3.13
C ILE A 32 -1.85 6.33 -2.80
N GLY A 33 -3.11 6.37 -3.24
CA GLY A 33 -3.99 7.54 -3.07
C GLY A 33 -4.94 7.39 -1.89
N ARG A 34 -6.17 6.94 -2.18
CA ARG A 34 -7.28 6.84 -1.21
C ARG A 34 -6.92 6.22 0.16
N PRO A 35 -6.11 5.14 0.24
CA PRO A 35 -5.76 4.57 1.53
C PRO A 35 -5.02 5.54 2.45
N VAL A 36 -4.24 6.47 1.89
CA VAL A 36 -3.53 7.50 2.67
C VAL A 36 -4.42 8.71 2.86
N THR A 37 -5.04 9.22 1.79
CA THR A 37 -5.80 10.48 1.85
C THR A 37 -7.14 10.40 2.56
N GLN A 38 -7.71 9.20 2.72
CA GLN A 38 -8.98 8.97 3.43
C GLN A 38 -8.80 8.22 4.76
N ALA A 39 -7.56 7.97 5.18
CA ALA A 39 -7.30 7.38 6.49
C ALA A 39 -7.69 8.34 7.61
N SER A 40 -8.17 7.78 8.72
CA SER A 40 -8.34 8.54 9.97
C SER A 40 -7.00 9.06 10.51
N ASP A 41 -5.91 8.35 10.22
CA ASP A 41 -4.54 8.75 10.54
C ASP A 41 -3.63 8.49 9.32
N PRO A 42 -3.45 9.48 8.44
CA PRO A 42 -2.64 9.34 7.23
C PRO A 42 -1.16 9.03 7.52
N LEU A 43 -0.61 9.59 8.60
CA LEU A 43 0.79 9.37 8.98
C LEU A 43 1.00 7.93 9.39
N LYS A 44 0.12 7.38 10.23
CA LYS A 44 0.17 5.98 10.64
C LYS A 44 0.11 5.04 9.43
N VAL A 45 -0.82 5.27 8.50
CA VAL A 45 -0.92 4.45 7.30
C VAL A 45 0.35 4.54 6.44
N MET A 46 0.95 5.73 6.33
CA MET A 46 2.20 5.88 5.60
C MET A 46 3.38 5.16 6.27
N CYS A 47 3.47 5.22 7.61
CA CYS A 47 4.46 4.44 8.36
C CYS A 47 4.28 2.93 8.15
N GLU A 48 3.05 2.43 8.21
CA GLU A 48 2.76 1.01 7.95
C GLU A 48 3.17 0.57 6.54
N ILE A 49 2.95 1.43 5.54
CA ILE A 49 3.42 1.19 4.16
C ILE A 49 4.95 1.14 4.14
N SER A 50 5.64 2.14 4.71
CA SER A 50 7.10 2.21 4.75
C SER A 50 7.70 0.97 5.41
N ASP A 51 7.19 0.61 6.59
CA ASP A 51 7.63 -0.58 7.33
C ASP A 51 7.48 -1.87 6.51
N SER A 52 6.39 -1.98 5.72
CA SER A 52 6.17 -3.14 4.86
C SER A 52 7.20 -3.23 3.73
N ILE A 53 7.62 -2.09 3.19
CA ILE A 53 8.63 -1.98 2.13
C ILE A 53 10.02 -2.24 2.71
N ASP A 54 10.34 -1.67 3.88
CA ASP A 54 11.62 -1.87 4.55
C ASP A 54 11.85 -3.35 4.91
N LYS A 55 10.81 -4.03 5.41
CA LYS A 55 10.85 -5.48 5.66
C LYS A 55 11.01 -6.30 4.39
N TRP A 56 10.49 -5.83 3.27
CA TRP A 56 10.68 -6.48 1.97
C TRP A 56 12.11 -6.28 1.44
N LEU A 57 12.68 -5.07 1.61
CA LEU A 57 14.06 -4.76 1.24
C LEU A 57 15.10 -5.48 2.10
N ALA A 58 14.78 -5.72 3.37
CA ALA A 58 15.67 -6.43 4.31
C ALA A 58 15.68 -7.97 4.13
N LYS A 59 14.93 -8.49 3.14
CA LYS A 59 14.77 -9.91 2.85
C LYS A 59 15.77 -10.38 1.81
#